data_AF-A0A1G7K6L9-F1
#
_entry.id   AF-A0A1G7K6L9-F1
#
_cell.length_a   1.000
_cell.length_b   1.000
_cell.length_c   1.000
_cell.angle_alpha   90.00
_cell.angle_beta   90.00
_cell.angle_gamma   90.00
#
_symmetry.space_group_name_H-M   'P 1'
#
loop_
_entity.id
_entity.type
_entity.pdbx_description
1 polymer ?
#
loop_
_entity_poly.entity_id
_entity_poly.type
_entity_poly.pdbx_seq_one_letter_code
_entity_poly.pdbx_strand_id
1 'polypeptide(L)' 'MPMTEAETARLMRVTEALVREFDRQGVADTLIKLGFDALEMAKVAIRAADGVVVPFRRP' A
#
# COMPACT_ATOMS: atom_id res chain seq x y z
N MET A 1 18.43 -1.75 -7.75
CA MET A 1 17.90 -1.19 -9.00
C MET A 1 16.89 -0.12 -8.62
N PRO A 2 16.98 1.12 -9.11
CA PRO A 2 15.93 2.12 -8.92
C PRO A 2 14.63 1.64 -9.59
N MET A 3 13.48 2.04 -9.04
CA MET A 3 12.18 1.76 -9.65
C MET A 3 12.10 2.39 -11.05
N THR A 4 11.46 1.68 -11.98
CA THR A 4 11.08 2.23 -13.27
C THR A 4 9.98 3.29 -13.11
N GLU A 5 9.80 4.13 -14.13
CA GLU A 5 8.70 5.10 -14.18
C GLU A 5 7.33 4.40 -14.10
N ALA A 6 7.19 3.24 -14.77
CA ALA A 6 5.97 2.46 -14.75
C ALA A 6 5.65 1.90 -13.35
N GLU A 7 6.66 1.37 -12.65
CA GLU A 7 6.51 0.90 -11.27
C GLU A 7 6.16 2.05 -10.32
N THR A 8 6.77 3.22 -10.51
CA THR A 8 6.49 4.42 -9.72
C THR A 8 5.05 4.89 -9.93
N ALA A 9 4.61 4.98 -11.19
CA ALA A 9 3.23 5.37 -11.53
C ALA A 9 2.19 4.37 -11.02
N ARG A 10 2.53 3.07 -10.95
CA ARG A 10 1.66 2.05 -10.36
C ARG A 10 1.58 2.23 -8.85
N LEU A 11 2.71 2.44 -8.16
CA LEU A 11 2.75 2.66 -6.72
C LEU A 11 1.94 3.88 -6.30
N MET A 12 2.08 5.00 -7.02
CA MET A 12 1.31 6.22 -6.75
C MET A 12 -0.20 5.98 -6.87
N ARG A 13 -0.64 5.34 -7.97
CA ARG A 13 -2.07 5.06 -8.20
C ARG A 13 -2.67 4.16 -7.13
N VAL A 14 -1.96 3.12 -6.70
CA VAL A 14 -2.44 2.21 -5.64
C VAL A 14 -2.47 2.92 -4.29
N THR A 15 -1.44 3.71 -3.98
CA THR A 15 -1.38 4.49 -2.73
C THR A 15 -2.53 5.49 -2.65
N GLU A 16 -2.79 6.21 -3.75
CA GLU A 16 -3.91 7.14 -3.83
C GLU A 16 -5.27 6.44 -3.67
N ALA A 17 -5.46 5.29 -4.31
CA ALA A 17 -6.68 4.50 -4.15
C ALA A 17 -6.91 4.07 -2.71
N LEU A 18 -5.86 3.63 -2.01
CA LEU A 18 -5.93 3.28 -0.58
C LEU A 18 -6.33 4.48 0.28
N VAL A 19 -5.67 5.63 0.10
CA VAL A 19 -5.97 6.84 0.88
C VAL A 19 -7.41 7.31 0.64
N ARG A 20 -7.86 7.34 -0.62
CA ARG A 20 -9.25 7.68 -0.96
C ARG A 20 -10.25 6.73 -0.31
N GLU A 21 -9.91 5.44 -0.26
CA GLU A 21 -10.76 4.44 0.38
C GLU A 21 -10.81 4.60 1.90
N PHE A 22 -9.69 4.91 2.54
CA PHE A 22 -9.65 5.19 3.98
C PHE A 22 -10.47 6.42 4.36
N ASP A 23 -10.42 7.46 3.53
CA ASP A 23 -11.26 8.65 3.70
C ASP A 23 -12.74 8.31 3.49
N ARG A 24 -13.07 7.58 2.42
CA ARG A 24 -14.45 7.12 2.12
C ARG A 24 -15.04 6.27 3.24
N GLN A 25 -14.23 5.45 3.91
CA GLN A 25 -14.66 4.63 5.05
C GLN A 25 -14.65 5.39 6.39
N GLY A 26 -14.15 6.63 6.43
CA GLY A 26 -14.07 7.43 7.64
C GLY A 26 -13.00 6.95 8.63
N VAL A 27 -11.98 6.23 8.16
CA VAL A 27 -10.91 5.66 9.01
C VAL A 27 -9.57 6.39 8.88
N ALA A 28 -9.44 7.34 7.96
CA ALA A 28 -8.19 8.03 7.67
C ALA A 28 -7.52 8.64 8.92
N ASP A 29 -8.26 9.41 9.72
CA ASP A 29 -7.74 10.04 10.95
C ASP A 29 -7.22 9.03 11.97
N THR A 30 -7.93 7.90 12.12
CA THR A 30 -7.54 6.82 13.02
C THR A 30 -6.24 6.17 12.54
N LEU A 31 -6.13 5.88 11.24
CA LEU A 31 -4.93 5.29 10.65
C LEU A 31 -3.71 6.22 10.78
N ILE A 32 -3.89 7.53 10.63
CA ILE A 32 -2.82 8.52 10.85
C ILE A 32 -2.34 8.46 12.31
N LYS A 33 -3.25 8.44 13.29
CA LYS A 33 -2.90 8.35 14.72
C LYS A 33 -2.16 7.07 15.08
N LEU A 34 -2.43 5.99 14.35
CA LEU A 34 -1.75 4.70 14.52
C LEU A 34 -0.41 4.62 13.76
N GLY A 35 -0.03 5.67 13.03
CA GLY A 35 1.20 5.67 12.23
C GLY A 35 1.15 4.70 11.06
N PHE A 36 -0.04 4.44 10.51
CA PHE A 36 -0.21 3.50 9.40
C PHE A 36 0.49 4.01 8.13
N ASP A 37 1.33 3.17 7.53
CA ASP A 37 2.05 3.49 6.31
C ASP A 37 1.31 2.98 5.06
N ALA A 38 0.53 3.85 4.44
CA ALA A 38 -0.22 3.55 3.22
C ALA A 38 0.70 3.24 2.01
N LEU A 39 1.91 3.81 1.98
CA LEU A 39 2.88 3.56 0.91
C LEU A 39 3.44 2.15 1.02
N GLU A 40 3.76 1.70 2.24
CA GLU A 40 4.21 0.32 2.48
C GLU A 40 3.09 -0.69 2.20
N MET A 41 1.86 -0.39 2.61
CA MET A 41 0.69 -1.21 2.27
C MET A 41 0.51 -1.33 0.75
N ALA A 42 0.68 -0.24 -0.01
CA ALA A 42 0.59 -0.27 -1.47
C ALA A 42 1.65 -1.17 -2.11
N LYS A 43 2.90 -1.16 -1.60
CA LYS A 43 3.95 -2.09 -2.07
C LYS A 43 3.58 -3.54 -1.80
N VAL A 44 3.06 -3.85 -0.62
CA VAL A 44 2.62 -5.21 -0.27
C VAL A 44 1.47 -5.66 -1.16
N ALA A 45 0.49 -4.78 -1.39
CA ALA A 45 -0.64 -5.07 -2.28
C ALA A 45 -0.19 -5.33 -3.73
N ILE A 46 0.75 -4.53 -4.25
CA ILE A 46 1.34 -4.72 -5.57
C ILE A 46 2.05 -6.08 -5.65
N ARG A 47 2.92 -6.39 -4.67
CA ARG A 47 3.62 -7.68 -4.60
C ARG A 47 2.65 -8.85 -4.58
N ALA A 48 1.60 -8.77 -3.76
CA ALA A 48 0.58 -9.80 -3.68
C ALA A 48 -0.16 -9.97 -5.03
N ALA A 49 -0.51 -8.87 -5.70
CA ALA A 49 -1.13 -8.90 -7.03
C ALA A 49 -0.19 -9.49 -8.10
N ASP A 50 1.12 -9.30 -7.94
CA ASP A 50 2.16 -9.88 -8.80
C ASP A 50 2.47 -11.36 -8.44
N GLY A 51 1.70 -11.96 -7.52
CA GLY A 51 1.88 -13.34 -7.08
C GLY A 51 3.07 -13.56 -6.15
N VAL A 52 3.71 -12.49 -5.67
CA VAL A 52 4.80 -12.56 -4.71
C VAL A 52 4.22 -12.79 -3.31
N VAL A 53 4.12 -14.07 -2.94
CA VAL A 53 3.71 -14.49 -1.60
C VAL A 53 4.74 -13.99 -0.58
N VAL A 54 4.31 -13.11 0.34
CA VAL A 54 5.09 -12.84 1.55
C VAL A 54 4.87 -14.03 2.49
N PRO A 55 5.91 -14.80 2.85
CA PRO A 55 5.73 -15.88 3.79
C PRO A 55 5.23 -15.28 5.11
N PHE A 56 4.06 -15.71 5.56
CA PHE A 56 3.63 -15.50 6.93
C PHE A 56 4.60 -16.31 7.79
N ARG A 57 5.70 -15.70 8.22
CA ARG A 57 6.49 -16.28 9.30
C ARG A 57 5.58 -16.31 10.52
N ARG A 58 5.17 -17.53 10.90
CA ARG A 58 4.59 -17.85 12.21
C ARG A 58 5.63 -17.51 13.31
N PRO A 59 5.17 -17.34 14.57
CA PRO A 59 5.92 -16.73 15.67
C PRO A 59 7.35 -17.26 15.85
#